data_AF-A0A8A2VAP2-F1
#
_entry.id   AF-A0A8A2VAP2-F1
#
_cell.length_a   1.000
_cell.length_b   1.000
_cell.length_c   1.000
_cell.angle_alpha   90.00
_cell.angle_beta   90.00
_cell.angle_gamma   90.00
#
_symmetry.space_group_name_H-M   'P 1'
#
loop_
_entity.id
_entity.type
_entity.pdbx_description
1 polymer ?
#
loop_
_entity_poly.entity_id
_entity_poly.type
_entity_poly.pdbx_seq_one_letter_code
_entity_poly.pdbx_strand_id
1 'polypeptide(L)' 'MPKTTVTKTTSTTTNSDGEDRTVEQYRTTVPKGIAEAMDLAGARVEWNIKSGNTLEITITDE' A
#
# COMPACT_ATOMS: atom_id res chain seq x y z
N MET A 1 9.50 -10.22 14.20
CA MET A 1 8.61 -10.04 13.03
C MET A 1 9.46 -9.83 11.79
N PRO A 2 9.03 -10.32 10.62
CA PRO A 2 9.74 -10.09 9.36
C PRO A 2 9.81 -8.59 9.05
N LYS A 3 10.94 -8.13 8.52
CA LYS A 3 11.09 -6.77 7.99
C LYS A 3 10.83 -6.81 6.49
N THR A 4 10.14 -5.80 5.98
CA THR A 4 9.89 -5.66 4.54
C THR A 4 10.33 -4.26 4.11
N THR A 5 10.69 -4.12 2.85
CA THR A 5 11.18 -2.86 2.28
C THR A 5 10.11 -2.28 1.38
N VAL A 6 9.73 -1.03 1.61
CA VAL A 6 8.86 -0.29 0.70
C VAL A 6 9.63 -0.03 -0.59
N THR A 7 9.02 -0.40 -1.71
CA THR A 7 9.53 -0.12 -3.05
C THR A 7 8.64 0.91 -3.72
N LYS A 8 9.24 1.78 -4.52
CA LYS A 8 8.54 2.76 -5.36
C LYS A 8 8.65 2.32 -6.81
N THR A 9 7.53 2.30 -7.52
CA THR A 9 7.48 2.11 -8.97
C THR A 9 6.93 3.38 -9.61
N THR A 10 7.65 3.91 -10.60
CA THR A 10 7.24 5.08 -11.37
C THR A 10 7.01 4.64 -12.81
N SER A 11 5.90 5.06 -13.41
CA SER A 11 5.56 4.80 -14.80
C SER A 11 4.95 6.03 -15.43
N THR A 12 5.16 6.21 -16.73
CA THR A 12 4.51 7.28 -17.51
C THR A 12 3.39 6.66 -18.32
N THR A 13 2.22 7.30 -18.33
CA THR A 13 1.07 6.90 -19.16
C THR A 13 0.56 8.12 -19.89
N THR A 14 0.33 8.01 -21.19
CA THR A 14 -0.31 9.09 -21.97
C THR A 14 -1.82 8.99 -21.80
N ASN A 15 -2.45 10.10 -21.39
CA ASN A 15 -3.90 10.19 -21.28
C ASN A 15 -4.55 10.31 -22.68
N SER A 16 -5.87 10.14 -22.73
CA SER A 16 -6.65 10.26 -23.97
C SER A 16 -6.50 11.63 -24.67
N ASP A 17 -6.19 12.67 -23.90
CA ASP A 17 -5.99 14.05 -24.37
C ASP A 17 -4.56 14.30 -24.90
N GLY A 18 -3.71 13.27 -24.94
CA GLY A 18 -2.33 13.33 -25.46
C GLY A 18 -1.29 13.83 -24.46
N GLU A 19 -1.70 14.16 -23.22
CA GLU A 19 -0.80 14.62 -22.16
C GLU A 19 -0.27 13.44 -21.33
N ASP A 20 1.04 13.43 -21.07
CA ASP A 20 1.69 12.42 -20.25
C ASP A 20 1.44 12.66 -18.76
N ARG A 21 1.01 11.61 -18.06
CA ARG A 21 0.95 11.58 -16.60
C ARG A 21 2.01 10.64 -16.02
N THR A 22 2.66 11.07 -14.96
CA THR A 22 3.51 10.22 -14.13
C THR A 22 2.65 9.56 -13.04
N VAL A 23 2.68 8.24 -12.98
CA VAL A 23 2.06 7.43 -11.95
C VAL A 23 3.14 6.87 -11.03
N GLU A 24 3.06 7.19 -9.75
CA GLU A 24 3.96 6.65 -8.71
C GLU A 24 3.19 5.75 -7.76
N GLN A 25 3.70 4.55 -7.51
CA GLN A 25 3.11 3.59 -6.59
C GLN A 25 4.15 3.12 -5.57
N TYR A 26 3.82 3.27 -4.29
CA TYR A 26 4.60 2.70 -3.19
C TYR A 26 3.95 1.38 -2.76
N ARG A 27 4.76 0.34 -2.56
CA ARG A 27 4.27 -0.97 -2.11
C ARG A 27 5.27 -1.68 -1.22
N THR A 28 4.77 -2.48 -0.31
CA THR A 28 5.53 -3.47 0.44
C THR A 28 4.74 -4.77 0.49
N THR A 29 5.44 -5.88 0.67
CA THR A 29 4.78 -7.18 0.90
C THR A 29 4.34 -7.28 2.36
N VAL A 30 3.15 -7.83 2.60
CA VAL A 30 2.75 -8.23 3.95
C VAL A 30 3.21 -9.67 4.19
N PRO A 31 3.89 -9.98 5.31
CA PRO A 31 4.26 -11.34 5.63
C PRO A 31 3.05 -12.28 5.75
N LYS A 32 3.15 -13.48 5.16
CA LYS A 32 2.06 -14.46 5.07
C LYS A 32 1.33 -14.69 6.40
N GLY A 33 2.06 -14.95 7.49
CA GLY A 33 1.44 -15.23 8.79
C GLY A 33 0.63 -14.06 9.36
N ILE A 34 0.99 -12.81 9.05
CA ILE A 34 0.19 -11.63 9.45
C ILE A 34 -1.06 -11.54 8.58
N ALA A 35 -0.90 -11.73 7.27
CA ALA A 35 -2.01 -11.69 6.32
C ALA A 35 -3.08 -12.75 6.61
N GLU A 36 -2.67 -13.98 6.95
CA GLU A 36 -3.58 -15.06 7.33
C GLU A 36 -4.22 -14.83 8.71
N ALA A 37 -3.45 -14.34 9.69
CA ALA A 37 -3.98 -14.09 11.03
C ALA A 37 -5.02 -12.95 11.09
N MET A 38 -4.97 -12.02 10.14
CA MET A 38 -5.85 -10.85 10.07
C MET A 38 -6.83 -10.90 8.89
N ASP A 39 -6.87 -12.00 8.13
CA ASP A 39 -7.70 -12.16 6.93
C ASP A 39 -7.60 -10.98 5.93
N LEU A 40 -6.37 -10.55 5.62
CA LEU A 40 -6.15 -9.33 4.84
C LEU A 40 -6.48 -9.47 3.34
N ALA A 41 -6.68 -10.69 2.85
CA ALA A 41 -6.92 -10.91 1.43
C ALA A 41 -8.33 -10.41 1.06
N GLY A 42 -8.40 -9.32 0.31
CA GLY A 42 -9.67 -8.68 -0.06
C GLY A 42 -10.22 -7.73 1.00
N ALA A 43 -9.58 -7.66 2.18
CA ALA A 43 -9.92 -6.68 3.20
C ALA A 43 -9.64 -5.26 2.71
N ARG A 44 -10.50 -4.32 3.10
CA ARG A 44 -10.22 -2.89 2.98
C ARG A 44 -9.52 -2.41 4.22
N VAL A 45 -8.59 -1.50 4.01
CA VAL A 45 -7.73 -0.97 5.06
C VAL A 45 -7.64 0.54 5.00
N GLU A 46 -7.72 1.16 6.16
CA GLU A 46 -7.41 2.56 6.36
C GLU A 46 -5.98 2.69 6.90
N TRP A 47 -5.24 3.69 6.42
CA TRP A 47 -3.87 3.96 6.83
C TRP A 47 -3.80 5.29 7.57
N ASN A 48 -3.14 5.31 8.72
CA ASN A 48 -2.93 6.52 9.48
C ASN A 48 -1.48 6.65 9.98
N ILE A 49 -0.99 7.88 10.11
CA ILE A 49 0.31 8.18 10.72
C ILE A 49 0.08 8.34 12.22
N LYS A 50 0.43 7.31 13.00
CA LYS A 50 0.33 7.35 14.46
C LYS A 50 1.42 8.21 15.08
N SER A 51 2.63 8.15 14.53
CA SER A 51 3.78 8.99 14.91
C SER A 51 4.79 9.08 13.77
N GLY A 52 5.82 9.93 13.91
CA GLY A 52 6.82 10.18 12.85
C GLY A 52 7.59 8.95 12.33
N ASN A 53 7.51 7.81 13.02
CA ASN A 53 8.12 6.54 12.58
C ASN A 53 7.16 5.34 12.69
N THR A 54 5.87 5.57 12.96
CA THR A 54 4.88 4.50 13.18
C THR A 54 3.64 4.76 12.33
N LEU A 55 3.33 3.80 11.46
CA LEU A 55 2.06 3.73 10.73
C LEU A 55 1.11 2.80 11.47
N GLU A 56 -0.17 3.15 11.47
CA GLU A 56 -1.27 2.32 11.94
C GLU A 56 -2.14 1.94 10.74
N ILE A 57 -2.53 0.66 10.68
CA ILE A 57 -3.42 0.11 9.65
C ILE A 57 -4.63 -0.47 10.36
N THR A 58 -5.82 -0.07 9.95
CA THR A 58 -7.10 -0.55 10.49
C THR A 58 -7.87 -1.24 9.39
N ILE A 59 -8.40 -2.45 9.66
CA ILE A 59 -9.32 -3.12 8.73
C ILE A 59 -10.70 -2.49 8.86
N THR A 60 -11.35 -2.22 7.74
CA THR A 60 -12.65 -1.53 7.69
C THR A 60 -13.69 -2.38 6.95
N ASP A 61 -14.95 -2.26 7.38
CA ASP A 61 -16.09 -2.99 6.78
C ASP A 61 -16.75 -2.24 5.60
N GLU A 62 -16.41 -0.97 5.37
CA GLU A 62 -16.99 -0.13 4.30
C GLU A 62 -16.51 -0.50 2.89
#